data_AF-A0A2V9CHG3-F1
#
_entry.id   AF-A0A2V9CHG3-F1
#
_cell.length_a   1.000
_cell.length_b   1.000
_cell.length_c   1.000
_cell.angle_alpha   90.00
_cell.angle_beta   90.00
_cell.angle_gamma   90.00
#
_symmetry.space_group_name_H-M   'P 1'
#
loop_
_entity.id
_entity.type
_entity.pdbx_description
1 polymer ?
#
loop_
_entity_poly.entity_id
_entity_poly.type
_entity_poly.pdbx_seq_one_letter_code
_entity_poly.pdbx_strand_id
1 'polypeptide(L)'
;MYRPPPLRGRPVLEGKKVLLIDRNQPTRAARAGVLRDHGIEVHAEDISGARFLWQPNVYDLILLDVRKHPPGEARELFEQIRDASPGQRFAFLVGPPIYLSLTWPEDVMATHNETQQWAETVKRFLAVA
;
A
#
# COMPACT_ATOMS: atom_id res chain seq x y z
N MET A 1 -0.86 29.57 -37.18
CA MET A 1 -1.75 28.82 -36.27
C MET A 1 -1.22 28.95 -34.86
N TYR A 2 -1.97 29.58 -33.96
CA TYR A 2 -1.57 29.69 -32.56
C TYR A 2 -1.75 28.32 -31.90
N ARG A 3 -0.66 27.74 -31.38
CA ARG A 3 -0.69 26.55 -30.53
C ARG A 3 -0.82 27.05 -29.09
N PRO A 4 -1.94 26.82 -28.40
CA PRO A 4 -2.08 27.28 -27.03
C PRO A 4 -0.99 26.63 -26.16
N PRO A 5 -0.52 27.32 -25.09
CA PRO A 5 0.40 26.73 -24.12
C PRO A 5 -0.22 25.44 -23.57
N PRO A 6 0.57 24.41 -23.23
CA PRO A 6 0.04 23.26 -22.52
C PRO A 6 -0.68 23.80 -21.27
N LEU A 7 -1.98 23.49 -21.17
CA LEU A 7 -2.77 23.72 -19.96
C LEU A 7 -1.91 23.23 -18.80
N ARG A 8 -1.67 24.09 -17.79
CA ARG A 8 -0.94 23.73 -16.57
C ARG A 8 -1.32 22.29 -16.20
N GLY A 9 -0.34 21.39 -16.32
CA GLY A 9 -0.56 19.97 -16.56
C GLY A 9 -1.53 19.35 -15.57
N ARG A 10 -2.41 18.48 -16.06
CA ARG A 10 -3.19 17.59 -15.19
C ARG A 10 -2.26 17.00 -14.12
N PRO A 11 -2.68 16.96 -12.84
CA PRO A 11 -1.95 16.19 -11.84
C PRO A 11 -1.66 14.78 -12.38
N VAL A 12 -0.43 14.29 -12.20
CA VAL A 12 0.01 12.97 -12.69
C VAL A 12 -0.92 11.83 -12.23
N LEU A 13 -1.65 12.06 -11.14
CA LEU A 13 -2.54 11.11 -10.49
C LEU A 13 -4.02 11.33 -10.81
N GLU A 14 -4.36 12.33 -11.64
CA GLU A 14 -5.75 12.63 -11.98
C GLU A 14 -6.41 11.44 -12.68
N GLY A 15 -7.55 11.01 -12.14
CA GLY A 15 -8.32 9.87 -12.66
C GLY A 15 -7.77 8.50 -12.26
N LYS A 16 -6.76 8.44 -11.37
CA LYS A 16 -6.34 7.17 -10.75
C LYS A 16 -7.34 6.72 -9.71
N LYS A 17 -7.64 5.42 -9.68
CA LYS A 17 -8.62 4.84 -8.76
C LYS A 17 -7.96 3.98 -7.70
N VAL A 18 -8.18 4.31 -6.44
CA VAL A 18 -7.60 3.63 -5.27
C VAL A 18 -8.69 3.01 -4.41
N LEU A 19 -8.51 1.74 -4.04
CA LEU A 19 -9.24 1.10 -2.96
C LEU A 19 -8.41 1.22 -1.67
N LEU A 20 -8.81 2.10 -0.76
CA LEU A 20 -8.20 2.26 0.55
C LEU A 20 -8.92 1.35 1.55
N ILE A 21 -8.18 0.46 2.19
CA ILE A 21 -8.67 -0.49 3.18
C ILE A 21 -8.01 -0.17 4.52
N ASP A 22 -8.80 0.38 5.45
CA ASP A 22 -8.31 0.79 6.77
C ASP A 22 -9.43 0.60 7.80
N ARG A 23 -9.17 -0.19 8.85
CA ARG A 23 -10.15 -0.46 9.91
C ARG A 23 -10.57 0.78 10.69
N ASN A 24 -9.68 1.75 10.85
CA ASN A 24 -9.93 2.91 11.71
C ASN A 24 -10.56 4.05 10.89
N GLN A 25 -11.83 4.34 11.16
CA GLN A 25 -12.59 5.32 10.39
C GLN A 25 -11.94 6.72 10.36
N PRO A 26 -11.43 7.27 11.49
CA PRO A 26 -10.73 8.55 11.46
C PRO A 26 -9.49 8.56 10.54
N THR A 27 -8.62 7.55 10.63
CA THR A 27 -7.42 7.49 9.77
C THR A 27 -7.79 7.22 8.32
N ARG A 28 -8.82 6.39 8.08
CA ARG A 28 -9.36 6.11 6.75
C ARG A 28 -9.87 7.38 6.08
N ALA A 29 -10.66 8.18 6.79
CA ALA A 29 -11.21 9.43 6.30
C ALA A 29 -10.09 10.44 5.98
N ALA A 30 -9.12 10.61 6.88
CA ALA A 30 -7.99 11.52 6.67
C ALA A 30 -7.15 11.14 5.44
N ARG A 31 -6.81 9.85 5.29
CA ARG A 31 -6.06 9.33 4.13
C ARG A 31 -6.83 9.49 2.83
N ALA A 32 -8.12 9.18 2.84
CA ALA A 32 -8.96 9.36 1.68
C ALA A 32 -9.05 10.83 1.26
N GLY A 33 -9.13 11.76 2.23
CA GLY A 33 -9.06 13.21 1.98
C GLY A 33 -7.78 13.60 1.25
N VAL A 34 -6.62 13.24 1.82
CA VAL A 34 -5.31 13.53 1.20
C VAL A 34 -5.20 13.00 -0.22
N LEU A 35 -5.63 11.76 -0.47
CA LEU A 35 -5.59 11.17 -1.82
C LEU A 35 -6.52 11.92 -2.80
N ARG A 36 -7.74 12.27 -2.36
CA ARG A 36 -8.71 13.03 -3.18
C ARG A 36 -8.22 14.43 -3.53
N ASP A 37 -7.54 15.10 -2.60
CA ASP A 37 -6.92 16.42 -2.84
C ASP A 37 -5.86 16.37 -3.95
N HIS A 38 -5.30 15.19 -4.24
CA HIS A 38 -4.36 14.94 -5.33
C HIS A 38 -5.03 14.44 -6.62
N GLY A 39 -6.36 14.51 -6.72
CA GLY A 39 -7.13 14.14 -7.91
C GLY A 39 -7.38 12.65 -8.10
N ILE A 40 -7.17 11.85 -7.04
CA ILE A 40 -7.39 10.41 -7.04
C ILE A 40 -8.85 10.10 -6.67
N GLU A 41 -9.47 9.20 -7.42
CA GLU A 41 -10.75 8.60 -7.04
C GLU A 41 -10.53 7.56 -5.94
N VAL A 42 -11.13 7.77 -4.77
CA VAL A 42 -10.90 6.90 -3.60
C VAL A 42 -12.19 6.26 -3.13
N HIS A 43 -12.21 4.93 -3.14
CA HIS A 43 -13.16 4.12 -2.39
C HIS A 43 -12.49 3.67 -1.09
N ALA A 44 -13.11 3.96 0.06
CA ALA A 44 -12.48 3.80 1.36
C ALA A 44 -13.34 2.94 2.27
N GLU A 45 -12.92 1.70 2.49
CA GLU A 45 -13.69 0.67 3.19
C GLU A 45 -12.88 -0.03 4.29
N ASP A 46 -13.54 -0.88 5.09
CA ASP A 46 -12.87 -1.94 5.83
C ASP A 46 -12.72 -3.21 4.96
N ILE A 47 -12.21 -4.31 5.52
CA ILE A 47 -12.02 -5.57 4.79
C ILE A 47 -13.34 -6.10 4.21
N SER A 48 -14.42 -6.04 4.98
CA SER A 48 -15.72 -6.59 4.56
C SER A 48 -16.30 -5.78 3.41
N GLY A 49 -16.27 -4.45 3.51
CA GLY A 49 -16.68 -3.56 2.42
C GLY A 49 -15.79 -3.71 1.18
N ALA A 50 -14.48 -3.86 1.37
CA ALA A 50 -13.53 -4.07 0.28
C ALA A 50 -13.78 -5.38 -0.47
N ARG A 51 -14.11 -6.48 0.23
CA ARG A 51 -14.47 -7.77 -0.40
C ARG A 51 -15.70 -7.64 -1.30
N PHE A 52 -16.69 -6.87 -0.87
CA PHE A 52 -17.90 -6.65 -1.65
C PHE A 52 -17.67 -5.73 -2.86
N LEU A 53 -16.85 -4.69 -2.67
CA LEU A 53 -16.66 -3.64 -3.65
C LEU A 53 -15.56 -3.96 -4.68
N TRP A 54 -14.60 -4.81 -4.33
CA TRP A 54 -13.49 -5.14 -5.21
C TRP A 54 -13.96 -5.92 -6.44
N GLN A 55 -13.45 -5.51 -7.60
CA GLN A 55 -13.62 -6.20 -8.87
C GLN A 55 -12.29 -6.15 -9.64
N PRO A 56 -11.96 -7.18 -10.44
CA PRO A 56 -10.75 -7.18 -11.26
C PRO A 56 -10.66 -5.96 -12.18
N ASN A 57 -9.45 -5.39 -12.31
CA ASN A 57 -9.13 -4.28 -13.22
C ASN A 57 -9.85 -2.94 -12.96
N VAL A 58 -10.56 -2.78 -11.84
CA VAL A 58 -11.24 -1.52 -11.49
C VAL A 58 -10.31 -0.53 -10.79
N TYR A 59 -9.36 -1.02 -9.99
CA TYR A 59 -8.49 -0.18 -9.16
C TYR A 59 -7.05 -0.20 -9.68
N ASP A 60 -6.45 0.98 -9.87
CA ASP A 60 -5.04 1.11 -10.19
C ASP A 60 -4.13 0.64 -9.05
N LEU A 61 -4.59 0.78 -7.81
CA LEU A 61 -3.86 0.45 -6.58
C LEU A 61 -4.83 0.10 -5.45
N ILE A 62 -4.47 -0.91 -4.65
CA ILE A 62 -5.09 -1.21 -3.37
C ILE A 62 -4.13 -0.78 -2.26
N LEU A 63 -4.58 0.09 -1.36
CA LEU A 63 -3.83 0.58 -0.22
C LEU A 63 -4.38 -0.06 1.07
N LEU A 64 -3.65 -1.01 1.65
CA LEU A 64 -4.14 -1.85 2.76
C LEU A 64 -3.42 -1.54 4.08
N ASP A 65 -4.16 -1.18 5.13
CA ASP A 65 -3.62 -0.98 6.48
C ASP A 65 -3.50 -2.27 7.28
N VAL A 66 -2.35 -2.91 7.15
CA VAL A 66 -2.00 -4.17 7.84
C VAL A 66 -1.73 -4.01 9.34
N ARG A 67 -1.63 -2.79 9.89
CA ARG A 67 -1.27 -2.58 11.31
C ARG A 67 -2.42 -2.84 12.26
N LYS A 68 -3.65 -2.66 11.78
CA LYS A 68 -4.87 -2.60 12.61
C LYS A 68 -5.88 -3.70 12.27
N HIS A 69 -5.58 -4.50 11.26
CA HIS A 69 -6.35 -5.69 10.90
C HIS A 69 -5.74 -6.96 11.54
N PRO A 70 -6.57 -7.96 11.86
CA PRO A 70 -6.07 -9.29 12.17
C PRO A 70 -5.20 -9.78 11.00
N PRO A 71 -3.99 -10.32 11.27
CA PRO A 71 -3.07 -10.74 10.21
C PRO A 71 -3.73 -11.70 9.19
N GLY A 72 -4.56 -12.63 9.67
CA GLY A 72 -5.25 -13.61 8.83
C GLY A 72 -6.21 -12.98 7.81
N GLU A 73 -7.16 -12.16 8.26
CA GLU A 73 -8.18 -11.59 7.36
C GLU A 73 -7.59 -10.71 6.25
N ALA A 74 -6.57 -9.90 6.60
CA ALA A 74 -5.90 -9.03 5.64
C ALA A 74 -5.06 -9.85 4.64
N ARG A 75 -4.40 -10.92 5.12
CA ARG A 75 -3.60 -11.81 4.28
C ARG A 75 -4.47 -12.58 3.30
N GLU A 76 -5.57 -13.16 3.79
CA GLU A 76 -6.53 -13.88 2.96
C GLU A 76 -7.08 -12.98 1.85
N LEU A 77 -7.45 -11.73 2.17
CA LEU A 77 -7.92 -10.79 1.15
C LEU A 77 -6.85 -10.51 0.09
N PHE A 78 -5.61 -10.27 0.52
CA PHE A 78 -4.49 -10.02 -0.39
C PHE A 78 -4.23 -11.22 -1.31
N GLU A 79 -4.20 -12.44 -0.77
CA GLU A 79 -4.01 -13.66 -1.54
C GLU A 79 -5.14 -13.89 -2.54
N GLN A 80 -6.39 -13.78 -2.10
CA GLN A 80 -7.56 -13.94 -2.96
C GLN A 80 -7.55 -12.96 -4.15
N ILE A 81 -7.21 -11.70 -3.91
CA ILE A 81 -7.16 -10.70 -4.98
C ILE A 81 -5.97 -10.96 -5.91
N ARG A 82 -4.81 -11.35 -5.37
CA ARG A 82 -3.62 -11.67 -6.18
C ARG A 82 -3.85 -12.88 -7.08
N ASP A 83 -4.53 -13.91 -6.56
CA ASP A 83 -4.86 -15.11 -7.33
C ASP A 83 -5.88 -14.79 -8.43
N ALA A 84 -6.88 -13.97 -8.12
CA ALA A 84 -7.91 -13.56 -9.09
C ALA A 84 -7.43 -12.49 -10.08
N SER A 85 -6.44 -11.67 -9.72
CA SER A 85 -5.88 -10.60 -10.55
C SER A 85 -4.38 -10.43 -10.28
N PRO A 86 -3.52 -11.24 -10.93
CA PRO A 86 -2.06 -11.20 -10.70
C PRO A 86 -1.40 -9.85 -11.01
N GLY A 87 -2.05 -9.02 -11.85
CA GLY A 87 -1.58 -7.67 -12.20
C GLY A 87 -2.02 -6.57 -11.22
N GLN A 88 -2.84 -6.90 -10.21
CA GLN A 88 -3.30 -5.92 -9.23
C GLN A 88 -2.13 -5.40 -8.40
N ARG A 89 -1.96 -4.08 -8.38
CA ARG A 89 -0.93 -3.41 -7.57
C ARG A 89 -1.42 -3.20 -6.14
N PHE A 90 -0.51 -3.41 -5.19
CA PHE A 90 -0.72 -3.23 -3.76
C PHE A 90 0.31 -2.28 -3.15
N ALA A 91 -0.11 -1.56 -2.13
CA ALA A 91 0.75 -0.92 -1.16
C ALA A 91 0.20 -1.19 0.25
N PHE A 92 1.09 -1.45 1.20
CA PHE A 92 0.75 -1.83 2.57
C PHE A 92 1.17 -0.72 3.53
N LEU A 93 0.24 -0.21 4.33
CA LEU A 93 0.55 0.74 5.40
C LEU A 93 1.06 -0.06 6.60
N VAL A 94 2.37 -0.10 6.78
CA VAL A 94 3.06 -0.90 7.82
C VAL A 94 3.41 -0.10 9.07
N GLY A 95 3.40 1.23 8.98
CA GLY A 95 3.69 2.10 10.12
C GLY A 95 5.19 2.33 10.32
N PRO A 96 5.57 3.14 11.32
CA PRO A 96 6.97 3.52 11.51
C PRO A 96 7.88 2.29 11.70
N PRO A 97 9.14 2.36 11.22
CA PRO A 97 9.77 3.52 10.57
C PRO A 97 9.55 3.61 9.06
N ILE A 98 9.01 2.55 8.44
CA ILE A 98 8.93 2.42 6.96
C ILE A 98 7.66 3.07 6.39
N TYR A 99 6.58 3.09 7.17
CA TYR A 99 5.24 3.61 6.88
C TYR A 99 4.49 2.95 5.72
N LEU A 100 5.16 2.64 4.60
CA LEU A 100 4.61 2.05 3.39
C LEU A 100 5.53 0.94 2.83
N SER A 101 4.95 -0.20 2.46
CA SER A 101 5.64 -1.29 1.77
C SER A 101 4.95 -1.63 0.45
N LEU A 102 5.71 -2.08 -0.55
CA LEU A 102 5.17 -2.63 -1.80
C LEU A 102 5.07 -4.16 -1.79
N THR A 103 5.68 -4.80 -0.79
CA THR A 103 5.60 -6.24 -0.54
C THR A 103 4.93 -6.51 0.79
N TRP A 104 4.43 -7.75 0.96
CA TRP A 104 3.76 -8.12 2.20
C TRP A 104 4.72 -7.94 3.39
N PRO A 105 4.27 -7.45 4.56
CA PRO A 105 5.17 -7.01 5.63
C PRO A 105 6.01 -8.14 6.22
N GLU A 106 5.50 -9.37 6.28
CA GLU A 106 6.28 -10.51 6.80
C GLU A 106 7.50 -10.81 5.91
N ASP A 107 7.37 -10.59 4.59
CA ASP A 107 8.48 -10.71 3.64
C ASP A 107 9.53 -9.58 3.86
N VAL A 108 9.08 -8.40 4.30
CA VAL A 108 9.95 -7.25 4.63
C VAL A 108 10.63 -7.41 6.00
N MET A 109 9.91 -7.94 6.99
CA MET A 109 10.47 -8.15 8.33
C MET A 109 11.49 -9.30 8.33
N ALA A 110 11.26 -10.35 7.53
CA ALA A 110 12.25 -11.40 7.32
C ALA A 110 13.56 -10.83 6.76
N THR A 111 13.48 -10.04 5.69
CA THR A 111 14.65 -9.43 5.03
C THR A 111 15.37 -8.39 5.91
N HIS A 112 14.65 -7.59 6.69
CA HIS A 112 15.26 -6.64 7.63
C HIS A 112 15.98 -7.35 8.78
N ASN A 113 15.38 -8.42 9.33
CA ASN A 113 15.99 -9.21 10.40
C ASN A 113 17.26 -9.93 9.92
N GLU A 114 17.24 -10.50 8.72
CA GLU A 114 18.42 -11.07 8.06
C GLU A 114 19.55 -10.03 7.87
N THR A 115 19.19 -8.82 7.43
CA THR A 115 20.15 -7.72 7.23
C THR A 115 20.79 -7.28 8.55
N GLN A 116 20.01 -7.21 9.64
CA GLN A 116 20.53 -6.88 10.97
C GLN A 116 21.43 -8.00 11.53
N GLN A 117 21.04 -9.26 11.37
CA GLN A 117 21.85 -10.41 11.79
C GLN A 117 23.18 -10.49 11.03
N TRP A 118 23.18 -10.19 9.73
CA TRP A 118 24.41 -10.09 8.94
C TRP A 118 25.32 -8.96 9.46
N ALA A 119 24.77 -7.77 9.70
CA ALA A 119 25.53 -6.65 10.22
C ALA A 119 26.14 -6.93 11.61
N GLU A 120 25.42 -7.62 12.49
CA GLU A 120 25.97 -8.09 13.77
C GLU A 120 27.07 -9.13 13.61
N THR A 121 26.90 -10.06 12.66
CA THR A 121 27.89 -11.10 12.38
C THR A 121 29.21 -10.47 11.89
N VAL A 122 29.14 -9.53 10.95
CA VAL A 122 30.32 -8.78 10.46
C VAL A 122 31.00 -8.01 11.59
N LYS A 123 30.22 -7.34 12.46
CA LYS A 123 30.79 -6.64 13.63
C LYS A 123 31.54 -7.58 14.57
N ARG A 124 31.00 -8.79 14.81
CA ARG A 124 31.68 -9.80 15.64
C ARG A 124 32.98 -10.29 15.00
N PHE A 125 32.99 -10.52 13.69
CA PHE A 125 34.21 -10.91 12.97
C PHE A 125 35.29 -9.84 13.03
N LEU A 126 34.92 -8.57 12.86
CA LEU A 126 35.87 -7.45 12.91
C LEU A 126 36.37 -7.14 14.34
N ALA A 127 35.65 -7.54 15.38
CA ALA A 127 36.05 -7.33 16.77
C ALA A 127 37.03 -8.39 17.32
N VAL A 128 37.30 -9.46 16.55
CA VAL A 128 38.17 -10.58 16.94
C VAL A 128 39.47 -10.61 16.11
N ALA A 129 39.65 -9.66 15.18
CA ALA A 129 40.87 -9.43 14.42
C ALA A 129 41.68 -8.27 15.00
#